data_AF-A0A252DAL2-F1
#
_entry.id   AF-A0A252DAL2-F1
#
_cell.length_a   1.000
_cell.length_b   1.000
_cell.length_c   1.000
_cell.angle_alpha   90.00
_cell.angle_beta   90.00
_cell.angle_gamma   90.00
#
_symmetry.space_group_name_H-M   'P 1'
#
loop_
_entity.id
_entity.type
_entity.pdbx_description
1 polymer ?
#
loop_
_entity_poly.entity_id
_entity_poly.type
_entity_poly.pdbx_seq_one_letter_code
_entity_poly.pdbx_strand_id
1 'polypeptide(L)'
;MWFWEEDSIECEILKKYERALVAIGVNLSQEEVQNALEICTSGLEDAFRRTIEYVLWLHENNRDIFPNAILIRALQEQWQPVAWRDEYLELPMLQSPGQRWWNAAAKMWGDDLRNRLVADVFYDNGQEFIKFSNGKELVVETAWRWEWERVLKYATIAL
;
A
#
# COMPACT_ATOMS: atom_id res chain seq x y z
N MET A 1 -14.83 -5.46 -6.48
CA MET A 1 -15.47 -6.62 -5.83
C MET A 1 -14.32 -7.52 -5.39
N TRP A 2 -14.17 -7.77 -4.09
CA TRP A 2 -13.09 -8.62 -3.59
C TRP A 2 -13.43 -10.08 -3.90
N PHE A 3 -12.51 -10.82 -4.53
CA PHE A 3 -12.71 -12.22 -4.98
C PHE A 3 -12.70 -13.21 -3.82
N TRP A 4 -12.15 -12.80 -2.67
CA TRP A 4 -11.96 -13.63 -1.48
C TRP A 4 -12.84 -13.17 -0.33
N GLU A 5 -13.22 -14.10 0.54
CA GLU A 5 -13.89 -13.78 1.79
C GLU A 5 -12.98 -12.93 2.69
N GLU A 6 -13.56 -12.02 3.47
CA GLU A 6 -12.80 -11.01 4.24
C GLU A 6 -11.81 -11.63 5.25
N ASP A 7 -12.12 -12.84 5.72
CA ASP A 7 -11.35 -13.64 6.68
C ASP A 7 -10.50 -14.74 6.00
N SER A 8 -10.37 -14.74 4.67
CA SER A 8 -9.56 -15.74 3.97
C SER A 8 -8.05 -15.47 4.13
N ILE A 9 -7.25 -16.53 3.99
CA ILE A 9 -5.78 -16.45 4.06
C ILE A 9 -5.25 -15.52 2.95
N GLU A 10 -5.84 -15.59 1.76
CA GLU A 10 -5.48 -14.75 0.61
C GLU A 10 -5.75 -13.27 0.88
N CYS A 11 -6.87 -12.96 1.56
CA CYS A 11 -7.18 -11.61 2.02
C CYS A 11 -6.14 -11.10 3.03
N GLU A 12 -5.72 -11.92 4.00
CA GLU A 12 -4.68 -11.53 4.96
C GLU A 12 -3.32 -11.31 4.28
N ILE A 13 -2.95 -12.19 3.34
CA ILE A 13 -1.73 -12.04 2.54
C ILE A 13 -1.80 -10.74 1.74
N LEU A 14 -2.89 -10.48 1.01
CA LEU A 14 -3.03 -9.25 0.24
C LEU A 14 -2.96 -8.02 1.13
N LYS A 15 -3.67 -7.97 2.27
CA LYS A 15 -3.60 -6.86 3.24
C LYS A 15 -2.15 -6.59 3.69
N LYS A 16 -1.33 -7.64 3.86
CA LYS A 16 0.09 -7.51 4.25
C LYS A 16 0.95 -6.86 3.16
N TYR A 17 0.73 -7.19 1.87
CA TYR A 17 1.61 -6.75 0.77
C TYR A 17 1.02 -5.64 -0.10
N GLU A 18 -0.27 -5.36 -0.01
CA GLU A 18 -1.02 -4.42 -0.84
C GLU A 18 -0.31 -3.06 -0.93
N ARG A 19 0.07 -2.51 0.23
CA ARG A 19 0.75 -1.21 0.30
C ARG A 19 2.06 -1.19 -0.50
N ALA A 20 2.86 -2.24 -0.39
CA ALA A 20 4.13 -2.34 -1.10
C ALA A 20 3.92 -2.56 -2.61
N LEU A 21 2.94 -3.38 -3.00
CA LEU A 21 2.57 -3.60 -4.39
C LEU A 21 2.08 -2.31 -5.06
N VAL A 22 1.21 -1.55 -4.38
CA VAL A 22 0.74 -0.25 -4.88
C VAL A 22 1.90 0.75 -4.95
N ALA A 23 2.79 0.77 -3.97
CA ALA A 23 3.94 1.68 -3.95
C ALA A 23 4.92 1.45 -5.11
N ILE A 24 5.12 0.20 -5.52
CA ILE A 24 5.91 -0.12 -6.73
C ILE A 24 5.16 0.13 -8.04
N GLY A 25 3.90 0.57 -7.99
CA GLY A 25 3.10 0.93 -9.15
C GLY A 25 2.17 -0.17 -9.67
N VAL A 26 1.87 -1.21 -8.87
CA VAL A 26 0.84 -2.18 -9.22
C VAL A 26 -0.54 -1.53 -9.11
N ASN A 27 -1.35 -1.67 -10.15
CA ASN A 27 -2.75 -1.27 -10.14
C ASN A 27 -3.66 -2.48 -9.87
N LEU A 28 -4.04 -2.69 -8.61
CA LEU A 28 -4.93 -3.77 -8.17
C LEU A 28 -6.38 -3.64 -8.69
N SER A 29 -6.74 -2.47 -9.26
CA SER A 29 -8.05 -2.27 -9.91
C SER A 29 -8.06 -2.65 -11.39
N GLN A 30 -6.91 -2.94 -12.00
CA GLN A 30 -6.84 -3.32 -13.41
C GLN A 30 -7.35 -4.74 -13.62
N GLU A 31 -8.27 -4.92 -14.59
CA GLU A 31 -8.94 -6.19 -14.89
C GLU A 31 -7.96 -7.37 -15.05
N GLU A 32 -6.87 -7.19 -15.79
CA GLU A 32 -5.87 -8.24 -15.99
C GLU A 32 -5.17 -8.67 -14.70
N VAL A 33 -4.93 -7.73 -13.77
CA VAL A 33 -4.35 -8.01 -12.46
C VAL A 33 -5.36 -8.75 -11.59
N GLN A 34 -6.63 -8.33 -11.62
CA GLN A 34 -7.72 -8.98 -10.90
C GLN A 34 -7.91 -10.43 -11.36
N ASN A 35 -7.95 -10.66 -12.67
CA ASN A 35 -8.06 -11.99 -13.24
C ASN A 35 -6.87 -12.89 -12.85
N ALA A 36 -5.65 -12.35 -12.84
CA ALA A 36 -4.46 -13.11 -12.44
C ALA A 36 -4.49 -13.50 -10.95
N LEU A 37 -4.98 -12.60 -10.08
CA LEU A 37 -5.15 -12.87 -8.65
C LEU A 37 -6.20 -13.95 -8.40
N GLU A 38 -7.34 -13.90 -9.10
CA GLU A 38 -8.44 -14.87 -8.96
C GLU A 38 -8.03 -16.28 -9.40
N ILE A 39 -7.20 -16.39 -10.45
CA ILE A 39 -6.74 -17.69 -10.98
C ILE A 39 -5.60 -18.28 -10.12
N CYS A 40 -4.91 -17.47 -9.32
CA CYS A 40 -3.78 -17.90 -8.51
C CYS A 40 -4.24 -18.74 -7.30
N THR A 41 -4.30 -20.06 -7.48
CA THR A 41 -4.78 -21.01 -6.46
C THR A 41 -3.74 -21.41 -5.41
N SER A 42 -2.45 -21.09 -5.62
CA SER A 42 -1.37 -21.35 -4.66
C SER A 42 -0.17 -20.44 -4.91
N GLY A 43 0.67 -20.24 -3.89
CA GLY A 43 1.92 -19.47 -4.02
C GLY A 43 1.72 -17.95 -4.08
N LEU A 44 0.56 -17.43 -3.64
CA LEU A 44 0.23 -16.01 -3.68
C LEU A 44 1.27 -15.14 -2.95
N GLU A 45 1.60 -15.51 -1.71
CA GLU A 45 2.58 -14.75 -0.92
C GLU A 45 3.97 -14.76 -1.56
N ASP A 46 4.38 -15.89 -2.13
CA ASP A 46 5.67 -16.03 -2.82
C ASP A 46 5.72 -15.16 -4.09
N ALA A 47 4.64 -15.12 -4.87
CA ALA A 47 4.51 -14.26 -6.04
C ALA A 47 4.60 -12.77 -5.67
N PHE A 48 3.97 -12.35 -4.55
CA PHE A 48 4.06 -10.97 -4.07
C PHE A 48 5.47 -10.61 -3.62
N ARG A 49 6.08 -11.44 -2.77
CA ARG A 49 7.47 -11.26 -2.31
C ARG A 49 8.43 -11.16 -3.50
N ARG A 50 8.29 -12.06 -4.47
CA ARG A 50 9.16 -12.10 -5.64
C ARG A 50 8.94 -10.92 -6.58
N THR A 51 7.70 -10.46 -6.75
CA THR A 51 7.38 -9.24 -7.51
C THR A 51 8.09 -8.03 -6.91
N ILE A 52 7.94 -7.83 -5.60
CA ILE A 52 8.58 -6.72 -4.88
C ILE A 52 10.10 -6.81 -5.00
N GLU A 53 10.69 -7.97 -4.71
CA GLU A 53 12.13 -8.21 -4.82
C GLU A 53 12.66 -7.89 -6.22
N TYR A 54 11.96 -8.35 -7.27
CA TYR A 54 12.43 -8.14 -8.63
C TYR A 54 12.33 -6.68 -9.06
N VAL A 55 11.28 -5.97 -8.65
CA VAL A 55 11.15 -4.54 -8.93
C VAL A 55 12.22 -3.72 -8.20
N LEU A 56 12.54 -4.05 -6.94
CA LEU A 56 13.65 -3.43 -6.22
C LEU A 56 14.98 -3.62 -6.97
N TRP A 57 15.27 -4.85 -7.42
CA TRP A 57 16.46 -5.13 -8.20
C TRP A 57 16.51 -4.35 -9.52
N LEU A 58 15.39 -4.27 -10.26
CA LEU A 58 15.31 -3.50 -11.50
C LEU A 58 15.56 -2.01 -11.25
N HIS A 59 15.00 -1.47 -10.17
CA HIS A 59 15.18 -0.08 -9.77
C HIS A 59 16.65 0.23 -9.44
N GLU A 60 17.32 -0.60 -8.63
CA GLU A 60 18.75 -0.46 -8.32
C GLU A 60 19.66 -0.50 -9.55
N ASN A 61 19.21 -1.20 -10.60
CA ASN A 61 19.96 -1.37 -11.86
C ASN A 61 19.50 -0.41 -12.98
N ASN A 62 18.68 0.60 -12.67
CA ASN A 62 18.14 1.58 -13.63
C ASN A 62 17.51 0.92 -14.87
N ARG A 63 16.71 -0.13 -14.66
CA ARG A 63 15.98 -0.84 -15.72
C ARG A 63 14.54 -0.33 -15.81
N ASP A 64 13.91 -0.53 -16.97
CA ASP A 64 12.48 -0.28 -17.14
C ASP A 64 11.65 -1.21 -16.25
N ILE A 65 10.59 -0.68 -15.64
CA ILE A 65 9.74 -1.39 -14.69
C ILE A 65 8.31 -1.36 -15.20
N PHE A 66 7.70 -2.54 -15.32
CA PHE A 66 6.29 -2.72 -15.68
C PHE A 66 5.59 -3.54 -14.59
N PRO A 67 5.19 -2.93 -13.47
CA PRO A 67 4.80 -3.64 -12.25
C PRO A 67 3.63 -4.63 -12.44
N ASN A 68 2.59 -4.24 -13.18
CA ASN A 68 1.43 -5.11 -13.45
C ASN A 68 1.84 -6.36 -14.23
N ALA A 69 2.67 -6.20 -15.28
CA ALA A 69 3.14 -7.33 -16.08
C ALA A 69 4.05 -8.27 -15.26
N ILE A 70 4.89 -7.71 -14.39
CA ILE A 70 5.73 -8.49 -13.48
C ILE A 70 4.85 -9.30 -12.51
N LEU A 71 3.87 -8.68 -11.87
CA LEU A 71 2.98 -9.36 -10.93
C LEU A 71 2.17 -10.46 -11.62
N ILE A 72 1.54 -10.15 -12.76
CA ILE A 72 0.75 -11.12 -13.53
C ILE A 72 1.60 -12.34 -13.87
N ARG A 73 2.84 -12.11 -14.33
CA ARG A 73 3.77 -13.19 -14.66
C ARG A 73 4.20 -13.98 -13.44
N ALA A 74 4.50 -13.32 -12.32
CA ALA A 74 4.87 -13.99 -11.07
C ALA A 74 3.74 -14.90 -10.55
N LEU A 75 2.48 -14.46 -10.67
CA LEU A 75 1.30 -15.25 -10.31
C LEU A 75 1.12 -16.45 -11.24
N GLN A 76 1.19 -16.23 -12.55
CA GLN A 76 0.96 -17.28 -13.56
C GLN A 76 2.07 -18.35 -13.58
N GLU A 77 3.32 -17.93 -13.38
CA GLU A 77 4.49 -18.82 -13.40
C GLU A 77 4.91 -19.29 -11.99
N GLN A 78 4.13 -18.96 -10.95
CA GLN A 78 4.38 -19.33 -9.54
C GLN A 78 5.80 -19.04 -9.06
N TRP A 79 6.28 -17.84 -9.36
CA TRP A 79 7.65 -17.48 -9.04
C TRP A 79 7.93 -17.56 -7.54
N GLN A 80 9.10 -18.10 -7.21
CA GLN A 80 9.58 -18.23 -5.84
C GLN A 80 10.48 -17.05 -5.46
N PRO A 81 10.42 -16.55 -4.22
CA PRO A 81 11.37 -15.56 -3.73
C PRO A 81 12.80 -16.13 -3.73
N VAL A 82 13.79 -15.30 -4.07
CA VAL A 82 15.19 -15.76 -4.14
C VAL A 82 15.98 -15.33 -2.89
N ALA A 83 15.81 -14.08 -2.47
CA ALA A 83 16.48 -13.47 -1.33
C ALA A 83 15.55 -12.47 -0.63
N TRP A 84 14.28 -12.88 -0.41
CA TRP A 84 13.30 -12.08 0.32
C TRP A 84 13.79 -11.73 1.73
N ARG A 85 13.49 -10.50 2.14
CA ARG A 85 13.76 -9.96 3.48
C ARG A 85 12.53 -9.18 3.90
N ASP A 86 12.00 -9.47 5.09
CA ASP A 86 10.79 -8.80 5.58
C ASP A 86 11.00 -7.29 5.75
N GLU A 87 12.25 -6.87 6.01
CA GLU A 87 12.65 -5.46 6.10
C GLU A 87 12.44 -4.69 4.79
N TYR A 88 12.23 -5.37 3.65
CA TYR A 88 11.87 -4.69 2.42
C TYR A 88 10.57 -3.90 2.56
N LEU A 89 9.58 -4.39 3.31
CA LEU A 89 8.32 -3.67 3.51
C LEU A 89 8.50 -2.35 4.27
N GLU A 90 9.62 -2.17 4.97
CA GLU A 90 9.96 -0.94 5.69
C GLU A 90 10.74 0.07 4.82
N LEU A 91 11.16 -0.32 3.61
CA LEU A 91 11.94 0.56 2.73
C LEU A 91 11.14 1.82 2.39
N PRO A 92 11.75 3.02 2.47
CA PRO A 92 11.06 4.28 2.20
C PRO A 92 10.35 4.36 0.85
N MET A 93 10.90 3.67 -0.17
CA MET A 93 10.31 3.63 -1.51
C MET A 93 9.09 2.72 -1.64
N LEU A 94 8.92 1.77 -0.71
CA LEU A 94 7.77 0.88 -0.62
C LEU A 94 6.69 1.43 0.32
N GLN A 95 6.95 2.58 0.95
CA GLN A 95 5.95 3.28 1.73
C GLN A 95 4.92 3.93 0.79
N SER A 96 3.68 3.49 0.97
CA SER A 96 2.51 4.11 0.36
C SER A 96 2.49 5.64 0.65
N PRO A 97 1.93 6.48 -0.21
CA PRO A 97 1.76 7.91 0.07
C PRO A 97 1.17 8.20 1.46
N GLY A 98 0.23 7.39 1.93
CA GLY A 98 -0.40 7.50 3.24
C GLY A 98 0.53 7.05 4.36
N GLN A 99 1.32 5.99 4.19
CA GLN A 99 2.35 5.62 5.17
C GLN A 99 3.43 6.70 5.29
N ARG A 100 3.84 7.30 4.17
CA ARG A 100 4.76 8.46 4.18
C ARG A 100 4.13 9.64 4.90
N TRP A 101 2.84 9.90 4.67
CA TRP A 101 2.12 10.96 5.34
C TRP A 101 2.01 10.72 6.85
N TRP A 102 1.64 9.50 7.27
CA TRP A 102 1.58 9.08 8.67
C TRP A 102 2.92 9.29 9.40
N ASN A 103 4.01 8.85 8.77
CA ASN A 103 5.36 9.01 9.30
C ASN A 103 5.77 10.49 9.40
N ALA A 104 5.40 11.30 8.41
CA ALA A 104 5.68 12.74 8.42
C ALA A 104 4.81 13.49 9.44
N ALA A 105 3.54 13.11 9.61
CA ALA A 105 2.64 13.67 10.60
C ALA A 105 3.21 13.47 12.02
N ALA A 106 3.78 12.29 12.30
CA ALA A 106 4.49 12.02 13.55
C ALA A 106 5.63 13.01 13.82
N LYS A 107 6.45 13.29 12.79
CA LYS A 107 7.58 14.22 12.89
C LYS A 107 7.11 15.66 13.10
N MET A 108 5.98 16.05 12.50
CA MET A 108 5.47 17.42 12.53
C MET A 108 4.60 17.72 13.75
N TRP A 109 3.79 16.77 14.20
CA TRP A 109 2.83 16.94 15.28
C TRP A 109 3.23 16.23 16.58
N GLY A 110 4.19 15.32 16.52
CA GLY A 110 4.48 14.35 17.58
C GLY A 110 3.60 13.11 17.50
N ASP A 111 4.14 11.97 17.91
CA ASP A 111 3.43 10.67 17.88
C ASP A 111 2.11 10.69 18.66
N ASP A 112 2.09 11.29 19.85
CA ASP A 112 0.91 11.35 20.71
C ASP A 112 -0.26 12.09 20.06
N LEU A 113 0.03 13.24 19.43
CA LEU A 113 -1.00 14.05 18.79
C LEU A 113 -1.50 13.38 17.51
N ARG A 114 -0.60 12.82 16.69
CA ARG A 114 -0.98 12.02 15.52
C ARG A 114 -1.89 10.86 15.92
N ASN A 115 -1.49 10.04 16.89
CA ASN A 115 -2.24 8.86 17.32
C ASN A 115 -3.60 9.22 17.92
N ARG A 116 -3.73 10.39 18.54
CA ARG A 116 -5.03 10.88 19.04
C ARG A 116 -5.96 11.31 17.91
N LEU A 117 -5.42 11.96 16.87
CA LEU A 117 -6.23 12.60 15.83
C LEU A 117 -6.50 11.70 14.63
N VAL A 118 -5.59 10.80 14.29
CA VAL A 118 -5.70 9.93 13.12
C VAL A 118 -6.10 8.54 13.60
N ALA A 119 -7.32 8.15 13.28
CA ALA A 119 -7.89 6.86 13.62
C ALA A 119 -7.37 5.76 12.69
N ASP A 120 -7.20 6.07 11.40
CA ASP A 120 -6.71 5.11 10.40
C ASP A 120 -6.12 5.81 9.16
N VAL A 121 -5.28 5.09 8.42
CA VAL A 121 -4.87 5.43 7.05
C VAL A 121 -5.13 4.21 6.19
N PHE A 122 -6.18 4.28 5.39
CA PHE A 122 -6.71 3.15 4.65
C PHE A 122 -6.72 3.42 3.15
N TYR A 123 -6.80 2.35 2.37
CA TYR A 123 -6.92 2.40 0.93
C TYR A 123 -8.34 2.03 0.54
N ASP A 124 -8.96 2.83 -0.33
CA ASP A 124 -10.24 2.52 -0.93
C ASP A 124 -10.26 2.95 -2.41
N ASN A 125 -10.68 2.04 -3.28
CA ASN A 125 -10.92 2.28 -4.71
C ASN A 125 -9.82 3.08 -5.45
N GLY A 126 -8.53 2.76 -5.25
CA GLY A 126 -7.44 3.45 -5.97
C GLY A 126 -6.86 4.66 -5.25
N GLN A 127 -7.39 5.03 -4.09
CA GLN A 127 -6.95 6.20 -3.34
C GLN A 127 -6.72 5.86 -1.87
N GLU A 128 -5.74 6.53 -1.27
CA GLU A 128 -5.52 6.45 0.18
C GLU A 128 -6.20 7.62 0.88
N PHE A 129 -6.82 7.30 2.00
CA PHE A 129 -7.57 8.20 2.84
C PHE A 129 -7.02 8.18 4.27
N ILE A 130 -7.10 9.34 4.92
CA ILE A 130 -6.81 9.52 6.33
C ILE A 130 -8.15 9.65 7.03
N LYS A 131 -8.44 8.72 7.95
CA LYS A 131 -9.59 8.80 8.84
C LYS A 131 -9.20 9.50 10.12
N PHE A 132 -9.88 10.59 10.45
CA PHE A 132 -9.67 11.31 11.70
C PHE A 132 -10.63 10.84 12.78
N SER A 133 -10.21 10.97 14.04
CA SER A 133 -11.01 10.60 15.22
C SER A 133 -12.29 11.43 15.37
N ASN A 134 -12.41 12.57 14.67
CA ASN A 134 -13.64 13.36 14.60
C ASN A 134 -14.64 12.84 13.54
N GLY A 135 -14.36 11.69 12.92
CA GLY A 135 -15.21 11.05 11.91
C GLY A 135 -15.04 11.58 10.49
N LYS A 136 -14.19 12.60 10.27
CA LYS A 136 -13.91 13.12 8.92
C LYS A 136 -12.84 12.29 8.22
N GLU A 137 -12.91 12.27 6.90
CA GLU A 137 -11.95 11.59 6.05
C GLU A 137 -11.33 12.58 5.06
N LEU A 138 -10.06 12.37 4.73
CA LEU A 138 -9.34 13.23 3.78
C LEU A 138 -8.43 12.38 2.90
N VAL A 139 -8.52 12.58 1.59
CA VAL A 139 -7.60 11.96 0.63
C VAL A 139 -6.17 12.37 0.96
N VAL A 140 -5.25 11.41 1.05
CA VAL A 140 -3.84 11.63 1.41
C VAL A 140 -3.18 12.67 0.51
N GLU A 141 -3.44 12.63 -0.80
CA GLU A 141 -2.90 13.64 -1.73
C GLU A 141 -3.39 15.05 -1.39
N THR A 142 -4.65 15.19 -0.99
CA THR A 142 -5.20 16.48 -0.54
C THR A 142 -4.54 16.93 0.75
N ALA A 143 -4.29 16.00 1.69
CA ALA A 143 -3.60 16.30 2.94
C ALA A 143 -2.17 16.82 2.71
N TRP A 144 -1.44 16.26 1.75
CA TRP A 144 -0.14 16.78 1.33
C TRP A 144 -0.22 18.20 0.77
N ARG A 145 -1.24 18.51 -0.04
CA ARG A 145 -1.45 19.85 -0.62
C ARG A 145 -1.91 20.89 0.40
N TRP A 146 -2.60 20.50 1.46
CA TRP A 146 -3.19 21.41 2.43
C TRP A 146 -2.20 21.95 3.46
N GLU A 147 -1.01 21.35 3.56
CA GLU A 147 0.00 21.64 4.58
C GLU A 147 -0.48 21.34 6.02
N TRP A 148 0.47 21.15 6.93
CA TRP A 148 0.21 20.54 8.24
C TRP A 148 -0.77 21.31 9.12
N GLU A 149 -0.73 22.64 9.13
CA GLU A 149 -1.61 23.45 9.99
C GLU A 149 -3.08 23.36 9.60
N ARG A 150 -3.37 23.31 8.30
CA ARG A 150 -4.75 23.23 7.80
C ARG A 150 -5.34 21.85 8.07
N VAL A 151 -4.54 20.79 7.87
CA VAL A 151 -4.98 19.43 8.19
C VAL A 151 -5.22 19.29 9.71
N LEU A 152 -4.36 19.88 10.54
CA LEU A 152 -4.56 19.89 11.99
C LEU A 152 -5.87 20.59 12.40
N LYS A 153 -6.18 21.74 11.80
CA LYS A 153 -7.48 22.42 12.03
C LYS A 153 -8.65 21.55 11.56
N TYR A 154 -8.54 20.93 10.40
CA TYR A 154 -9.57 20.05 9.85
C TYR A 154 -9.85 18.84 10.77
N ALA A 155 -8.80 18.25 11.34
CA ALA A 155 -8.87 17.11 12.25
C ALA A 155 -9.39 17.45 13.66
N THR A 156 -9.32 18.72 14.07
CA THR A 156 -9.70 19.16 15.44
C THR A 156 -11.08 19.81 15.52
N ILE A 157 -11.64 20.31 14.40
CA ILE A 157 -13.00 20.85 14.37
C ILE A 157 -14.02 19.71 14.55
N ALA A 158 -14.76 19.72 15.66
CA ALA A 158 -15.90 18.84 15.90
C ALA A 158 -17.08 19.19 14.95
N LEU A 159 -17.94 18.21 14.68
CA LEU A 159 -19.25 18.41 14.06
C LEU A 159 -20.24 18.98 15.09
#